data_AF-A0A1M3BJM3-F1
#
_entry.id   AF-A0A1M3BJM3-F1
#
_cell.length_a   1.000
_cell.length_b   1.000
_cell.length_c   1.000
_cell.angle_alpha   90.00
_cell.angle_beta   90.00
_cell.angle_gamma   90.00
#
_symmetry.space_group_name_H-M   'P 1'
#
loop_
_entity.id
_entity.type
_entity.pdbx_description
1 polymer ?
#
loop_
_entity_poly.entity_id
_entity_poly.type
_entity_poly.pdbx_seq_one_letter_code
_entity_poly.pdbx_strand_id
1 'polypeptide(L)'
;MVLSGLIVGWGINSSVLEAVAGFGLLMVLAITMIWLGTLIGVLVRSADAVQGIAFVTVFPLTFVANTFVPVSGLPEGLRQVAEYNPVSCWAAMTRTLFGNPTALPSDAAWPLQHPVIAGLIWCIAILAVVVPVTLRAFRRRTTG
;
A
#
# COMPACT_ATOMS: atom_id res chain seq x y z
N MET A 1 5.60 -9.35 13.58
CA MET A 1 4.40 -8.59 13.97
C MET A 1 3.16 -9.46 14.18
N VAL A 2 2.99 -10.59 13.48
CA VAL A 2 1.83 -11.50 13.68
C VAL A 2 1.70 -12.00 15.12
N LEU A 3 2.78 -12.52 15.72
CA LEU A 3 2.77 -12.99 17.11
C LEU A 3 2.38 -11.87 18.09
N SER A 4 2.95 -10.68 17.92
CA SER A 4 2.59 -9.50 18.72
C SER A 4 1.12 -9.13 18.56
N GLY A 5 0.58 -9.21 17.33
CA GLY A 5 -0.85 -9.01 17.04
C GLY A 5 -1.72 -10.00 17.80
N LEU A 6 -1.40 -11.29 17.76
CA LEU A 6 -2.11 -12.33 18.49
C LEU A 6 -2.11 -12.07 20.01
N ILE A 7 -0.98 -11.63 20.57
CA ILE A 7 -0.85 -11.29 21.99
C ILE A 7 -1.77 -10.12 22.39
N VAL A 8 -1.91 -9.10 21.54
CA VAL A 8 -2.77 -7.93 21.82
C VAL A 8 -4.23 -8.15 21.42
N GLY A 9 -4.61 -9.36 21.02
CA GLY A 9 -6.00 -9.74 20.72
C GLY A 9 -6.42 -9.59 19.26
N TRP A 10 -5.51 -9.31 18.33
CA TRP A 10 -5.81 -9.43 16.89
C TRP A 10 -5.93 -10.91 16.51
N GLY A 11 -6.97 -11.26 15.78
CA GLY A 11 -7.21 -12.62 15.29
C GLY A 11 -7.57 -12.64 13.81
N ILE A 12 -7.41 -13.80 13.19
CA ILE A 12 -7.84 -14.08 11.82
C ILE A 12 -9.25 -14.65 11.91
N ASN A 13 -10.23 -13.87 11.45
CA ASN A 13 -11.66 -14.23 11.49
C ASN A 13 -12.19 -14.70 10.12
N SER A 14 -11.28 -14.94 9.17
CA SER A 14 -11.56 -15.42 7.82
C SER A 14 -11.23 -16.91 7.68
N SER A 15 -11.49 -17.47 6.50
CA SER A 15 -11.04 -18.82 6.17
C SER A 15 -9.50 -18.90 6.07
N VAL A 16 -8.94 -20.10 6.24
CA VAL A 16 -7.49 -20.34 6.08
C VAL A 16 -6.99 -19.90 4.70
N LEU A 17 -7.80 -20.12 3.65
CA LEU A 17 -7.43 -19.74 2.28
C LEU A 17 -7.32 -18.22 2.12
N GLU A 18 -8.28 -17.46 2.67
CA GLU A 18 -8.26 -16.00 2.65
C GLU A 18 -7.09 -15.45 3.46
N ALA A 19 -6.77 -16.06 4.61
CA ALA A 19 -5.61 -15.70 5.40
C ALA A 19 -4.29 -15.91 4.65
N VAL A 20 -4.13 -17.06 3.98
CA VAL A 20 -2.97 -17.36 3.12
C VAL A 20 -2.88 -16.36 1.97
N ALA A 21 -3.99 -16.04 1.33
CA ALA A 21 -4.04 -15.01 0.29
C ALA A 21 -3.65 -13.63 0.83
N GLY A 22 -4.10 -13.27 2.05
CA GLY A 22 -3.72 -12.06 2.76
C GLY A 22 -2.20 -11.95 2.97
N PHE A 23 -1.57 -13.02 3.46
CA PHE A 23 -0.11 -13.06 3.59
C PHE A 23 0.59 -13.01 2.23
N GLY A 24 0.08 -13.72 1.22
CA GLY A 24 0.63 -13.67 -0.14
C GLY A 24 0.62 -12.25 -0.73
N LEU A 25 -0.49 -11.52 -0.57
CA LEU A 25 -0.60 -10.14 -1.04
C LEU A 25 0.27 -9.18 -0.22
N LEU A 26 0.45 -9.41 1.08
CA LEU A 26 1.43 -8.67 1.89
C LEU A 26 2.87 -8.89 1.42
N MET A 27 3.21 -10.09 0.94
CA MET A 27 4.52 -10.35 0.32
C MET A 27 4.70 -9.60 -1.00
N VAL A 28 3.66 -9.59 -1.85
CA VAL A 28 3.67 -8.79 -3.09
C VAL A 28 3.83 -7.29 -2.79
N LEU A 29 3.15 -6.80 -1.75
CA LEU A 29 3.31 -5.43 -1.26
C LEU A 29 4.73 -5.16 -0.76
N ALA A 30 5.33 -6.08 0.01
CA ALA A 30 6.71 -5.97 0.47
C ALA A 30 7.69 -5.88 -0.72
N ILE A 31 7.53 -6.72 -1.74
CA ILE A 31 8.32 -6.66 -2.98
C ILE A 31 8.16 -5.30 -3.67
N THR A 32 6.93 -4.79 -3.74
CA THR A 32 6.63 -3.46 -4.31
C THR A 32 7.39 -2.35 -3.57
N MET A 33 7.38 -2.38 -2.23
CA MET A 33 8.09 -1.40 -1.41
C MET A 33 9.62 -1.53 -1.53
N ILE A 34 10.15 -2.76 -1.65
CA ILE A 34 11.59 -2.99 -1.89
C ILE A 34 12.02 -2.34 -3.20
N TRP A 35 11.25 -2.49 -4.28
CA TRP A 35 11.56 -1.86 -5.56
C TRP A 35 11.49 -0.34 -5.51
N LEU A 36 10.50 0.23 -4.80
CA LEU A 36 10.44 1.68 -4.58
C LEU A 36 11.67 2.19 -3.81
N GLY A 37 12.05 1.53 -2.72
CA GLY A 37 13.24 1.87 -1.97
C GLY A 37 14.52 1.74 -2.79
N THR A 38 14.61 0.68 -3.62
CA THR A 38 15.74 0.45 -4.53
C THR A 38 15.82 1.57 -5.56
N LEU A 39 14.71 1.98 -6.16
CA LEU A 39 14.68 3.09 -7.11
C LEU A 39 15.22 4.37 -6.46
N ILE A 40 14.73 4.72 -5.26
CA ILE A 40 15.17 5.92 -4.55
C ILE A 40 16.66 5.82 -4.22
N GLY A 41 17.15 4.68 -3.73
CA GLY A 41 18.57 4.45 -3.46
C GLY A 41 19.46 4.57 -4.69
N VAL A 42 18.97 4.13 -5.86
CA VAL A 42 19.67 4.27 -7.15
C VAL A 42 19.52 5.67 -7.75
N LEU A 43 18.59 6.52 -7.31
CA LEU A 43 18.43 7.88 -7.84
C LEU A 43 19.08 8.95 -6.97
N VAL A 44 19.20 8.72 -5.67
CA VAL A 44 19.68 9.70 -4.70
C VAL A 44 21.17 9.46 -4.39
N ARG A 45 21.87 10.47 -3.86
CA ARG A 45 23.30 10.41 -3.54
C ARG A 45 23.61 10.42 -2.03
N SER A 46 22.65 10.78 -1.17
CA SER A 46 22.81 10.83 0.29
C SER A 46 21.66 10.13 1.00
N ALA A 47 21.93 9.55 2.17
CA ALA A 47 20.93 8.90 3.01
C ALA A 47 19.86 9.89 3.51
N ASP A 48 20.26 11.12 3.85
CA ASP A 48 19.34 12.16 4.33
C ASP A 48 18.27 12.50 3.28
N ALA A 49 18.65 12.55 2.00
CA ALA A 49 17.71 12.82 0.92
C ALA A 49 16.74 11.65 0.68
N VAL A 50 17.17 10.39 0.90
CA VAL A 50 16.27 9.22 0.87
C VAL A 50 15.20 9.37 1.94
N GLN A 51 15.59 9.73 3.16
CA GLN A 51 14.64 9.90 4.26
C GLN A 51 13.68 11.07 4.03
N GLY A 52 14.18 12.20 3.50
CA GLY A 52 13.35 13.34 3.13
C GLY A 52 12.30 12.99 2.05
N ILE A 53 12.71 12.29 0.99
CA ILE A 53 11.80 11.83 -0.08
C ILE A 53 10.76 10.86 0.46
N ALA A 54 11.19 9.89 1.28
CA ALA A 54 10.29 8.95 1.92
C ALA A 54 9.25 9.69 2.77
N PHE A 55 9.68 10.67 3.58
CA PHE A 55 8.78 11.46 4.40
C PHE A 55 7.77 12.25 3.54
N VAL A 56 8.23 13.06 2.60
CA VAL A 56 7.37 13.91 1.75
C VAL A 56 6.36 13.09 0.94
N THR A 57 6.72 11.86 0.56
CA THR A 57 5.83 11.01 -0.25
C THR A 57 4.90 10.18 0.62
N VAL A 58 5.44 9.47 1.62
CA VAL A 58 4.69 8.52 2.45
C VAL A 58 3.79 9.24 3.43
N PHE A 59 4.20 10.39 3.98
CA PHE A 59 3.41 11.11 4.98
C PHE A 59 2.04 11.54 4.43
N PRO A 60 1.92 12.30 3.32
CA PRO A 60 0.61 12.69 2.80
C PRO A 60 -0.23 11.48 2.36
N LEU A 61 0.39 10.48 1.72
CA LEU A 61 -0.31 9.26 1.30
C LEU A 61 -0.88 8.50 2.50
N THR A 62 -0.13 8.41 3.58
CA THR A 62 -0.57 7.66 4.77
C THR A 62 -1.61 8.44 5.55
N PHE A 63 -1.47 9.77 5.61
CA PHE A 63 -2.39 10.64 6.33
C PHE A 63 -3.76 10.74 5.66
N VAL A 64 -3.80 10.76 4.33
CA VAL A 64 -5.04 10.76 3.52
C VAL A 64 -5.45 9.31 3.18
N ALA A 65 -5.27 8.38 4.11
CA ALA A 65 -5.72 7.00 3.97
C ALA A 65 -6.91 6.71 4.90
N ASN A 66 -7.76 5.76 4.50
CA ASN A 66 -8.90 5.29 5.30
C ASN A 66 -8.48 4.65 6.65
N THR A 67 -7.18 4.47 6.88
CA THR A 67 -6.62 3.89 8.08
C THR A 67 -6.75 4.80 9.30
N PHE A 68 -6.77 6.12 9.10
CA PHE A 68 -6.76 7.11 10.19
C PHE A 68 -8.08 7.87 10.34
N VAL A 69 -8.81 8.09 9.25
CA VAL A 69 -10.06 8.86 9.25
C VAL A 69 -11.13 8.12 8.44
N PRO A 70 -12.36 7.96 8.96
CA PRO A 70 -13.47 7.44 8.19
C PRO A 70 -13.74 8.30 6.95
N VAL A 71 -13.75 7.69 5.77
CA VAL A 71 -13.93 8.38 4.48
C VAL A 71 -15.28 9.10 4.35
N SER A 72 -16.30 8.68 5.10
CA SER A 72 -17.63 9.32 5.12
C SER A 72 -17.63 10.74 5.71
N GLY A 73 -16.64 11.09 6.53
CA GLY A 73 -16.52 12.42 7.13
C GLY A 73 -15.72 13.43 6.30
N LEU A 74 -15.21 13.03 5.13
CA LEU A 74 -14.35 13.88 4.31
C LEU A 74 -15.17 14.69 3.28
N PRO A 75 -14.76 15.95 2.99
CA PRO A 75 -15.26 16.69 1.83
C PRO A 75 -15.05 15.90 0.53
N GLU A 76 -15.96 16.07 -0.44
CA GLU A 76 -16.02 15.21 -1.64
C GLU A 76 -14.69 15.05 -2.39
N GLY A 77 -13.92 16.13 -2.57
CA GLY A 77 -12.60 16.07 -3.20
C GLY A 77 -11.57 15.26 -2.40
N LEU A 78 -11.52 15.44 -1.08
CA LEU A 78 -10.61 14.68 -0.20
C LEU A 78 -11.04 13.23 -0.05
N ARG A 79 -12.35 12.98 -0.05
CA ARG A 79 -12.93 11.63 -0.04
C ARG A 79 -12.47 10.86 -1.27
N GLN A 80 -12.56 11.43 -2.47
CA GLN A 80 -12.08 10.76 -3.69
C GLN A 80 -10.59 10.43 -3.62
N VAL A 81 -9.75 11.37 -3.17
CA VAL A 81 -8.31 11.11 -3.00
C VAL A 81 -8.08 9.96 -2.03
N ALA A 82 -8.77 9.94 -0.89
CA ALA A 82 -8.65 8.88 0.10
C ALA A 82 -9.17 7.52 -0.41
N GLU A 83 -10.22 7.49 -1.22
CA GLU A 83 -10.80 6.26 -1.77
C GLU A 83 -9.93 5.61 -2.84
N TYR A 84 -9.25 6.41 -3.69
CA TYR A 84 -8.34 5.91 -4.72
C TYR A 84 -6.90 5.69 -4.25
N ASN A 85 -6.57 6.10 -3.02
CA ASN A 85 -5.25 5.96 -2.45
C ASN A 85 -4.82 4.48 -2.36
N PRO A 86 -3.61 4.10 -2.83
CA PRO A 86 -3.10 2.72 -2.72
C PRO A 86 -3.01 2.24 -1.27
N VAL A 87 -2.66 3.12 -0.32
CA VAL A 87 -2.59 2.78 1.11
C VAL A 87 -3.98 2.42 1.64
N SER A 88 -5.01 3.16 1.23
CA SER A 88 -6.40 2.83 1.57
C SER A 88 -6.83 1.47 1.00
N CYS A 89 -6.43 1.17 -0.24
CA CYS A 89 -6.72 -0.11 -0.89
C CYS A 89 -6.03 -1.28 -0.16
N TRP A 90 -4.74 -1.13 0.18
CA TRP A 90 -3.98 -2.16 0.90
C TRP A 90 -4.49 -2.37 2.33
N ALA A 91 -4.90 -1.30 3.02
CA ALA A 91 -5.53 -1.39 4.34
C ALA A 91 -6.89 -2.11 4.27
N ALA A 92 -7.75 -1.75 3.32
CA ALA A 92 -9.04 -2.41 3.11
C ALA A 92 -8.89 -3.87 2.67
N MET A 93 -7.88 -4.17 1.83
CA MET A 93 -7.56 -5.51 1.35
C MET A 93 -7.18 -6.42 2.50
N THR A 94 -6.25 -5.98 3.34
CA THR A 94 -5.79 -6.75 4.50
C THR A 94 -6.93 -7.00 5.48
N ARG A 95 -7.74 -5.96 5.77
CA ARG A 95 -8.93 -6.10 6.60
C ARG A 95 -9.95 -7.09 6.05
N THR A 96 -10.17 -7.09 4.74
CA THR A 96 -11.09 -8.04 4.10
C THR A 96 -10.57 -9.47 4.23
N LEU A 97 -9.30 -9.71 3.89
CA LEU A 97 -8.71 -11.06 3.86
C LEU A 97 -8.48 -11.68 5.24
N PHE A 98 -8.36 -10.86 6.30
CA PHE A 98 -8.27 -11.34 7.68
C PHE A 98 -9.63 -11.37 8.42
N GLY A 99 -10.73 -11.08 7.73
CA GLY A 99 -12.09 -11.23 8.26
C GLY A 99 -12.55 -10.09 9.17
N ASN A 100 -11.99 -8.89 9.01
CA ASN A 100 -12.38 -7.69 9.74
C ASN A 100 -12.62 -6.48 8.80
N PRO A 101 -13.51 -6.62 7.79
CA PRO A 101 -13.75 -5.58 6.80
C PRO A 101 -14.29 -4.29 7.44
N THR A 102 -13.88 -3.15 6.90
CA THR A 102 -14.37 -1.84 7.32
C THR A 102 -15.75 -1.57 6.70
N ALA A 103 -16.69 -1.06 7.49
CA ALA A 103 -17.96 -0.58 6.96
C ALA A 103 -17.72 0.60 6.00
N LEU A 104 -18.21 0.48 4.78
CA LEU A 104 -18.04 1.48 3.73
C LEU A 104 -19.40 2.06 3.32
N PRO A 105 -19.46 3.36 2.97
CA PRO A 105 -20.62 3.93 2.31
C PRO A 105 -20.98 3.14 1.05
N SER A 106 -22.28 3.03 0.74
CA SER A 106 -22.75 2.32 -0.46
C SER A 106 -22.28 2.96 -1.77
N ASP A 107 -21.91 4.24 -1.72
CA ASP A 107 -21.40 5.05 -2.82
C ASP A 107 -19.87 5.21 -2.80
N ALA A 108 -19.15 4.42 -1.99
CA ALA A 108 -17.69 4.43 -1.98
C ALA A 108 -17.13 4.07 -3.37
N ALA A 109 -16.02 4.68 -3.78
CA ALA A 109 -15.43 4.36 -5.09
C ALA A 109 -15.03 2.89 -5.23
N TRP A 110 -14.97 2.45 -6.48
CA TRP A 110 -14.66 1.07 -6.88
C TRP A 110 -13.46 0.43 -6.16
N PRO A 111 -12.32 1.11 -5.94
CA PRO A 111 -11.17 0.50 -5.27
C PRO A 111 -11.47 0.02 -3.85
N LEU A 112 -12.34 0.72 -3.11
CA LEU A 112 -12.73 0.31 -1.76
C LEU A 112 -13.84 -0.75 -1.77
N GLN A 113 -14.66 -0.82 -2.82
CA GLN A 113 -15.63 -1.90 -3.01
C GLN A 113 -14.96 -3.22 -3.37
N HIS A 114 -13.83 -3.17 -4.10
CA HIS A 114 -13.06 -4.35 -4.52
C HIS A 114 -11.60 -4.28 -4.04
N PRO A 115 -11.35 -4.20 -2.72
CA PRO A 115 -10.06 -3.79 -2.19
C PRO A 115 -8.95 -4.82 -2.47
N VAL A 116 -9.29 -6.11 -2.51
CA VAL A 116 -8.32 -7.17 -2.84
C VAL A 116 -7.76 -7.03 -4.25
N ILE A 117 -8.66 -6.84 -5.22
CA ILE A 117 -8.28 -6.68 -6.64
C ILE A 117 -7.59 -5.32 -6.83
N ALA A 118 -8.14 -4.25 -6.26
CA ALA A 118 -7.56 -2.92 -6.35
C ALA A 118 -6.16 -2.83 -5.73
N GLY A 119 -5.96 -3.44 -4.57
CA GLY A 119 -4.65 -3.51 -3.90
C GLY A 119 -3.61 -4.23 -4.75
N LEU A 120 -3.99 -5.35 -5.39
CA LEU A 120 -3.14 -6.07 -6.32
C LEU A 120 -2.84 -5.25 -7.58
N ILE A 121 -3.84 -4.59 -8.17
CA ILE A 121 -3.66 -3.70 -9.33
C ILE A 121 -2.65 -2.61 -9.00
N TRP A 122 -2.74 -1.99 -7.82
CA TRP A 122 -1.78 -0.98 -7.38
C TRP A 122 -0.36 -1.53 -7.29
N CYS A 123 -0.17 -2.72 -6.69
CA CYS A 123 1.15 -3.36 -6.64
C CYS A 123 1.71 -3.61 -8.04
N ILE A 124 0.90 -4.18 -8.94
CA ILE A 124 1.30 -4.49 -10.32
C ILE A 124 1.63 -3.21 -11.08
N ALA A 125 0.78 -2.18 -10.99
CA ALA A 125 0.99 -0.90 -11.68
C ALA A 125 2.28 -0.21 -11.21
N ILE A 126 2.53 -0.19 -9.90
CA ILE A 126 3.76 0.37 -9.33
C ILE A 126 4.97 -0.44 -9.82
N LEU A 127 4.95 -1.76 -9.70
CA LEU A 127 6.06 -2.62 -10.15
C LEU A 127 6.33 -2.46 -11.65
N ALA A 128 5.30 -2.41 -12.48
CA ALA A 128 5.42 -2.24 -13.93
C ALA A 128 6.14 -0.94 -14.33
N VAL A 129 6.06 0.10 -13.49
CA VAL A 129 6.77 1.37 -13.71
C VAL A 129 8.13 1.40 -13.01
N VAL A 130 8.18 1.04 -11.73
CA VAL A 130 9.36 1.21 -10.88
C VAL A 130 10.47 0.26 -11.28
N VAL A 131 10.18 -1.00 -11.58
CA VAL A 131 11.18 -2.00 -12.00
C VAL A 131 11.97 -1.54 -13.22
N PRO A 132 11.35 -1.22 -14.38
CA PRO A 132 12.11 -0.80 -15.55
C PRO A 132 12.83 0.53 -15.36
N VAL A 133 12.26 1.48 -14.61
CA VAL A 133 12.93 2.76 -14.31
C VAL A 133 14.18 2.52 -13.46
N THR A 134 14.08 1.66 -12.44
CA THR A 134 15.21 1.29 -11.57
C THR A 134 16.33 0.65 -12.37
N LEU A 135 16.01 -0.32 -13.22
CA LEU A 135 16.99 -1.01 -14.06
C LEU A 135 17.68 -0.05 -15.05
N ARG A 136 16.92 0.89 -15.65
CA ARG A 136 17.48 1.92 -16.54
C ARG A 136 18.40 2.89 -15.78
N ALA A 137 17.97 3.36 -14.60
CA ALA A 137 18.76 4.26 -13.77
C ALA A 137 20.06 3.60 -13.28
N PHE A 138 19.98 2.32 -12.89
CA PHE A 138 21.14 1.54 -12.45
C PHE A 138 22.17 1.37 -13.57
N ARG A 139 21.75 0.97 -14.77
CA ARG A 139 22.63 0.83 -15.94
C ARG A 139 23.34 2.14 -16.29
N ARG A 140 22.61 3.26 -16.32
CA ARG A 140 23.20 4.58 -16.60
C ARG A 140 24.30 4.99 -15.62
N ARG A 141 24.28 4.49 -14.38
CA ARG A 141 25.29 4.79 -13.37
C ARG A 141 26.50 3.86 -13.41
N THR A 142 26.35 2.64 -13.90
CA THR A 142 27.40 1.61 -13.84
C THR A 142 28.11 1.37 -15.16
N THR A 143 27.45 1.63 -16.29
CA THR A 143 28.03 1.44 -17.64
C THR A 143 28.20 2.74 -18.41
N GLY A 144 27.92 3.89 -17.78
CA GLY A 144 28.01 5.23 -18.38
C GLY A 144 29.11 6.07 -17.77
#